data_AF-A0A975SY97-F1
#
_entry.id   AF-A0A975SY97-F1
#
_cell.length_a   1.000
_cell.length_b   1.000
_cell.length_c   1.000
_cell.angle_alpha   90.00
_cell.angle_beta   90.00
_cell.angle_gamma   90.00
#
_symmetry.space_group_name_H-M   'P 1'
#
loop_
_entity.id
_entity.type
_entity.pdbx_description
1 polymer ?
#
loop_
_entity_poly.entity_id
_entity_poly.type
_entity_poly.pdbx_seq_one_letter_code
_entity_poly.pdbx_strand_id
1 'polypeptide(L)'
;MRGSWWRRWSTAAVRGAWPDTSADLDRALSALPGLLDGAAVRTTTTTLVGHSAGGHLALWLANQPHPVQRVVALAPVGDLRAAAAWGMGSGAAVDFLGGTPEQVPGTYDAADPATRMRTRPAADVVVVHGDRDQAVPVESSRGLARRFDWLDYRELPGVDHFAVIDPLAPAWTDVLAAIRG
;
A
#
# COMPACT_ATOMS: atom_id res chain seq x y z
N MET A 1 25.83 -27.26 -23.72
CA MET A 1 25.83 -25.80 -24.04
C MET A 1 24.75 -25.15 -23.19
N ARG A 2 25.13 -24.25 -22.27
CA ARG A 2 24.23 -23.57 -21.32
C ARG A 2 23.73 -22.28 -21.97
N GLY A 3 22.41 -22.11 -22.10
CA GLY A 3 21.78 -20.85 -22.51
C GLY A 3 21.19 -20.14 -21.29
N SER A 4 21.82 -19.06 -20.83
CA SER A 4 21.30 -18.20 -19.77
C SER A 4 20.25 -17.24 -20.34
N TRP A 5 19.03 -17.26 -19.77
CA TRP A 5 17.89 -16.42 -20.18
C TRP A 5 17.75 -15.11 -19.39
N TRP A 6 18.81 -14.64 -18.74
CA TRP A 6 18.75 -13.41 -17.94
C TRP A 6 19.18 -12.22 -18.79
N ARG A 7 18.21 -11.44 -19.29
CA ARG A 7 18.49 -10.06 -19.71
C ARG A 7 18.83 -9.25 -18.46
N ARG A 8 20.03 -8.68 -18.43
CA ARG A 8 20.36 -7.60 -17.49
C ARG A 8 19.46 -6.40 -17.80
N TRP A 9 18.80 -5.87 -16.79
CA TRP A 9 18.11 -4.59 -16.89
C TRP A 9 19.15 -3.48 -16.72
N SER A 10 19.25 -2.60 -17.71
CA SER A 10 20.13 -1.43 -17.70
C SER A 10 19.54 -0.31 -16.84
N THR A 11 20.41 0.52 -16.29
CA THR A 11 20.22 1.70 -15.43
C THR A 11 19.36 2.86 -16.01
N ALA A 12 18.35 2.58 -16.82
CA ALA A 12 17.36 3.57 -17.22
C ALA A 12 16.34 3.73 -16.08
N ALA A 13 15.97 4.97 -15.76
CA ALA A 13 14.90 5.26 -14.79
C ALA A 13 13.66 4.45 -15.15
N VAL A 14 13.27 3.53 -14.27
CA VAL A 14 12.06 2.73 -14.44
C VAL A 14 10.88 3.68 -14.28
N ARG A 15 10.13 3.93 -15.36
CA ARG A 15 8.88 4.71 -15.28
C ARG A 15 7.97 4.05 -14.24
N GLY A 16 7.46 4.84 -13.31
CA GLY A 16 6.64 4.34 -12.19
C GLY A 16 7.44 3.84 -10.99
N ALA A 17 8.76 4.07 -10.93
CA ALA A 17 9.52 3.97 -9.68
C ALA A 17 9.23 5.16 -8.75
N TRP A 18 9.72 5.09 -7.52
CA TRP A 18 9.74 6.23 -6.62
C TRP A 18 10.81 7.24 -7.06
N PRO A 19 10.57 8.57 -7.02
CA PRO A 19 9.38 9.26 -6.49
C PRO A 19 8.28 9.55 -7.51
N ASP A 20 8.44 9.20 -8.79
CA ASP A 20 7.48 9.53 -9.86
C ASP A 20 6.05 9.06 -9.51
N THR A 21 5.91 7.84 -9.00
CA THR A 21 4.60 7.29 -8.56
C THR A 21 3.95 8.13 -7.46
N SER A 22 4.74 8.68 -6.53
CA SER A 22 4.21 9.54 -5.46
C SER A 22 3.68 10.86 -6.02
N ALA A 23 4.40 11.45 -6.98
CA ALA A 23 4.00 12.69 -7.63
C ALA A 23 2.76 12.48 -8.51
N ASP A 24 2.62 11.31 -9.14
CA ASP A 24 1.43 10.97 -9.92
C ASP A 24 0.18 10.86 -9.03
N LEU A 25 0.30 10.21 -7.87
CA LEU A 25 -0.81 10.08 -6.91
C LEU A 25 -1.22 11.43 -6.31
N ASP A 26 -0.25 12.24 -5.91
CA ASP A 26 -0.50 13.59 -5.37
C ASP A 26 -1.21 14.48 -6.40
N ARG A 27 -0.76 14.44 -7.67
CA ARG A 27 -1.44 15.14 -8.77
C ARG A 27 -2.85 14.62 -9.01
N ALA A 28 -3.05 13.30 -9.01
CA ALA A 28 -4.36 12.71 -9.22
C ALA A 28 -5.36 13.11 -8.13
N LEU A 29 -4.95 13.05 -6.85
CA LEU A 29 -5.82 13.42 -5.73
C LEU A 29 -6.05 14.94 -5.63
N SER A 30 -5.08 15.75 -6.02
CA SER A 30 -5.25 17.21 -6.10
C SER A 30 -6.22 17.62 -7.20
N ALA A 31 -6.26 16.89 -8.32
CA ALA A 31 -7.19 17.15 -9.42
C ALA A 31 -8.60 16.59 -9.18
N LEU A 32 -8.74 15.59 -8.32
CA LEU A 32 -9.99 14.85 -8.12
C LEU A 32 -11.20 15.74 -7.76
N PRO A 33 -11.11 16.73 -6.84
CA PRO A 33 -12.25 17.60 -6.55
C PRO A 33 -12.81 18.30 -7.79
N GLY A 34 -11.95 18.86 -8.64
CA GLY A 34 -12.38 19.53 -9.87
C GLY A 34 -12.99 18.57 -10.91
N LEU A 35 -12.50 17.33 -10.97
CA LEU A 35 -13.08 16.30 -11.84
C LEU A 35 -14.47 15.86 -11.36
N LEU A 36 -14.65 15.71 -10.05
CA LEU A 36 -15.94 15.35 -9.45
C LEU A 36 -16.96 16.48 -9.63
N ASP A 37 -16.54 17.73 -9.41
CA ASP A 37 -17.38 18.91 -9.65
C ASP A 37 -17.83 18.99 -11.11
N GLY A 38 -16.91 18.78 -12.06
CA GLY A 38 -17.22 18.75 -13.49
C GLY A 38 -18.18 17.64 -13.90
N ALA A 39 -18.20 16.53 -13.16
CA ALA A 39 -19.15 15.43 -13.34
C ALA A 39 -20.45 15.58 -12.52
N ALA A 40 -20.63 16.70 -11.81
CA ALA A 40 -21.72 16.92 -10.86
C ALA A 40 -21.83 15.85 -9.76
N VAL A 41 -20.71 15.20 -9.41
CA VAL A 41 -20.62 14.21 -8.34
C VAL A 41 -20.32 14.93 -7.02
N ARG A 42 -21.25 14.88 -6.08
CA ARG A 42 -21.03 15.40 -4.72
C ARG A 42 -20.56 14.28 -3.80
N THR A 43 -19.39 14.43 -3.21
CA THR A 43 -18.88 13.52 -2.18
C THR A 43 -19.04 14.15 -0.80
N THR A 44 -19.49 13.38 0.18
CA THR A 44 -19.49 13.77 1.59
C THR A 44 -18.27 13.23 2.32
N THR A 45 -17.72 12.13 1.81
CA THR A 45 -16.55 11.42 2.35
C THR A 45 -15.81 10.72 1.21
N THR A 46 -14.49 10.65 1.32
CA THR A 46 -13.57 9.94 0.44
C THR A 46 -12.89 8.83 1.23
N THR A 47 -13.06 7.60 0.75
CA THR A 47 -12.32 6.42 1.25
C THR A 47 -11.37 5.95 0.17
N LEU A 48 -10.08 5.82 0.49
CA LEU A 48 -9.11 5.17 -0.39
C LEU A 48 -9.05 3.68 -0.07
N VAL A 49 -9.07 2.86 -1.12
CA VAL A 49 -8.91 1.41 -0.99
C VAL A 49 -7.76 0.98 -1.89
N GLY A 50 -6.84 0.18 -1.36
CA GLY A 50 -5.70 -0.32 -2.11
C GLY A 50 -5.31 -1.72 -1.69
N HIS A 51 -4.92 -2.56 -2.65
CA HIS A 51 -4.48 -3.94 -2.42
C HIS A 51 -2.98 -4.12 -2.65
N SER A 52 -2.30 -4.91 -1.81
CA SER A 52 -0.88 -5.26 -1.99
C SER A 52 0.02 -4.02 -2.11
N ALA A 53 0.71 -3.82 -3.24
CA ALA A 53 1.44 -2.60 -3.55
C ALA A 53 0.53 -1.36 -3.64
N GLY A 54 -0.72 -1.49 -4.10
CA GLY A 54 -1.72 -0.42 -4.00
C GLY A 54 -2.12 -0.12 -2.56
N GLY A 55 -2.07 -1.12 -1.67
CA GLY A 55 -2.28 -0.95 -0.24
C GLY A 55 -1.16 -0.16 0.42
N HIS A 56 0.09 -0.37 0.00
CA HIS A 56 1.22 0.50 0.34
C HIS A 56 0.94 1.96 0.00
N LEU A 57 0.52 2.23 -1.25
CA LEU A 57 0.25 3.58 -1.73
C LEU A 57 -0.92 4.24 -0.99
N ALA A 58 -1.98 3.48 -0.68
CA ALA A 58 -3.11 3.96 0.11
C ALA A 58 -2.68 4.36 1.53
N LEU A 59 -1.87 3.54 2.20
CA LEU A 59 -1.31 3.87 3.52
C LEU A 59 -0.39 5.09 3.45
N TRP A 60 0.44 5.22 2.41
CA TRP A 60 1.28 6.39 2.22
C TRP A 60 0.44 7.67 2.04
N LEU A 61 -0.63 7.60 1.25
CA LEU A 61 -1.57 8.71 1.01
C LEU A 61 -2.32 9.17 2.26
N ALA A 62 -2.53 8.30 3.24
CA ALA A 62 -3.10 8.68 4.53
C ALA A 62 -2.28 9.80 5.23
N ASN A 63 -0.98 9.90 4.92
CA ASN A 63 -0.06 10.88 5.50
C ASN A 63 0.11 12.15 4.65
N GLN A 64 -0.67 12.28 3.57
CA GLN A 64 -0.64 13.44 2.68
C GLN A 64 -1.81 14.40 2.98
N PRO A 65 -1.68 15.69 2.68
CA PRO A 65 -2.70 16.69 2.99
C PRO A 65 -3.88 16.67 2.01
N HIS A 66 -4.47 15.50 1.79
CA HIS A 66 -5.67 15.31 0.95
C HIS A 66 -6.92 15.10 1.82
N PRO A 67 -8.12 15.45 1.32
CA PRO A 67 -9.38 15.30 2.05
C PRO A 67 -9.87 13.83 2.06
N VAL A 68 -9.05 12.93 2.61
CA VAL A 68 -9.33 11.50 2.77
C VAL A 68 -9.76 11.25 4.22
N GLN A 69 -10.95 10.69 4.42
CA GLN A 69 -11.47 10.40 5.76
C GLN A 69 -11.11 8.98 6.21
N ARG A 70 -10.94 8.06 5.26
CA ARG A 70 -10.60 6.66 5.55
C ARG A 70 -9.66 6.08 4.51
N VAL A 71 -8.78 5.21 4.97
CA VAL A 71 -7.92 4.35 4.16
C VAL A 71 -8.18 2.90 4.54
N VAL A 72 -8.50 2.06 3.56
CA VAL A 72 -8.64 0.62 3.71
C VAL A 72 -7.55 -0.06 2.89
N ALA A 73 -6.56 -0.61 3.57
CA ALA A 73 -5.43 -1.28 2.95
C ALA A 73 -5.61 -2.80 3.03
N LEU A 74 -5.75 -3.44 1.88
CA LEU A 74 -6.01 -4.87 1.73
C LEU A 74 -4.70 -5.60 1.47
N ALA A 75 -4.30 -6.50 2.38
CA ALA A 75 -3.02 -7.21 2.33
C ALA A 75 -1.81 -6.33 1.95
N PRO A 76 -1.59 -5.17 2.61
CA PRO A 76 -0.66 -4.16 2.14
C PRO A 76 0.81 -4.52 2.37
N VAL A 77 1.68 -4.02 1.49
CA VAL A 77 3.12 -3.93 1.77
C VAL A 77 3.39 -2.74 2.69
N GLY A 78 3.14 -2.92 3.99
CA GLY A 78 3.08 -1.84 4.96
C GLY A 78 4.42 -1.31 5.48
N ASP A 79 5.47 -2.12 5.40
CA ASP A 79 6.83 -1.81 5.84
C ASP A 79 7.81 -2.16 4.72
N LEU A 80 8.28 -1.15 4.00
CA LEU A 80 9.16 -1.34 2.84
C LEU A 80 10.54 -1.84 3.24
N ARG A 81 11.01 -1.53 4.46
CA ARG A 81 12.30 -2.01 4.96
C ARG A 81 12.24 -3.49 5.29
N ALA A 82 11.17 -3.93 5.94
CA ALA A 82 10.91 -5.35 6.16
C ALA A 82 10.73 -6.10 4.83
N ALA A 83 9.99 -5.51 3.87
CA ALA A 83 9.81 -6.10 2.55
C ALA A 83 11.14 -6.28 1.79
N ALA A 84 12.03 -5.29 1.86
CA ALA A 84 13.38 -5.39 1.30
C ALA A 84 14.21 -6.47 2.01
N ALA A 85 14.18 -6.52 3.34
CA ALA A 85 14.91 -7.52 4.13
C ALA A 85 14.44 -8.97 3.86
N TRP A 86 13.16 -9.17 3.61
CA TRP A 86 12.59 -10.48 3.28
C TRP A 86 12.74 -10.86 1.80
N GLY A 87 13.25 -9.96 0.95
CA GLY A 87 13.29 -10.18 -0.50
C GLY A 87 11.89 -10.34 -1.11
N MET A 88 10.88 -9.68 -0.54
CA MET A 88 9.48 -9.81 -0.95
C MET A 88 9.31 -9.46 -2.43
N GLY A 89 8.49 -10.25 -3.14
CA GLY A 89 8.21 -10.01 -4.55
C GLY A 89 9.45 -10.08 -5.45
N SER A 90 10.46 -10.88 -5.08
CA SER A 90 11.76 -10.95 -5.77
C SER A 90 12.56 -9.64 -5.74
N GLY A 91 12.45 -8.87 -4.66
CA GLY A 91 13.16 -7.59 -4.51
C GLY A 91 12.39 -6.37 -5.04
N ALA A 92 11.08 -6.49 -5.25
CA ALA A 92 10.26 -5.43 -5.83
C ALA A 92 10.39 -4.08 -5.10
N ALA A 93 10.49 -4.08 -3.77
CA ALA A 93 10.69 -2.84 -2.99
C ALA A 93 12.05 -2.18 -3.28
N VAL A 94 13.10 -2.98 -3.44
CA VAL A 94 14.46 -2.49 -3.76
C VAL A 94 14.47 -1.87 -5.16
N ASP A 95 13.88 -2.56 -6.14
CA ASP A 95 13.78 -2.07 -7.51
C ASP A 95 12.92 -0.80 -7.59
N PHE A 96 11.78 -0.77 -6.88
CA PHE A 96 10.87 0.38 -6.85
C PHE A 96 11.50 1.64 -6.24
N LEU A 97 12.35 1.48 -5.21
CA LEU A 97 13.02 2.59 -4.52
C LEU A 97 14.41 2.90 -5.08
N GLY A 98 14.92 2.10 -6.03
CA GLY A 98 16.22 2.29 -6.66
C GLY A 98 17.42 1.88 -5.78
N GLY A 99 17.23 1.05 -4.77
CA GLY A 99 18.29 0.56 -3.88
C GLY A 99 17.80 -0.08 -2.58
N THR A 100 18.72 -0.68 -1.82
CA THR A 100 18.44 -1.21 -0.48
C THR A 100 18.26 -0.08 0.54
N PRO A 101 17.67 -0.34 1.73
CA PRO A 101 17.55 0.66 2.79
C PRO A 101 18.88 1.33 3.19
N GLU A 102 20.00 0.62 3.08
CA GLU A 102 21.34 1.12 3.38
C GLU A 102 21.88 2.03 2.27
N GLN A 103 21.50 1.75 1.02
CA GLN A 103 21.95 2.51 -0.15
C GLN A 103 21.16 3.81 -0.32
N VAL A 104 19.85 3.77 -0.10
CA VAL A 104 18.94 4.91 -0.33
C VAL A 104 18.02 5.19 0.88
N PRO A 105 18.57 5.38 2.10
CA PRO A 105 17.78 5.48 3.33
C PRO A 105 16.71 6.58 3.28
N GLY A 106 17.04 7.74 2.70
CA GLY A 106 16.11 8.86 2.56
C GLY A 106 14.91 8.55 1.65
N THR A 107 15.09 7.71 0.63
CA THR A 107 14.00 7.26 -0.23
C THR A 107 13.04 6.36 0.52
N TYR A 108 13.56 5.45 1.36
CA TYR A 108 12.72 4.64 2.25
C TYR A 108 12.01 5.52 3.29
N ASP A 109 12.68 6.50 3.90
CA ASP A 109 12.03 7.42 4.85
C ASP A 109 10.85 8.18 4.23
N ALA A 110 10.96 8.55 2.94
CA ALA A 110 9.90 9.23 2.21
C ALA A 110 8.73 8.31 1.80
N ALA A 111 9.02 7.06 1.44
CA ALA A 111 8.07 6.14 0.82
C ALA A 111 7.40 5.16 1.80
N ASP A 112 8.05 4.83 2.91
CA ASP A 112 7.68 3.72 3.79
C ASP A 112 6.54 4.09 4.77
N PRO A 113 5.33 3.49 4.67
CA PRO A 113 4.21 3.80 5.55
C PRO A 113 4.53 3.53 7.02
N ALA A 114 5.27 2.45 7.33
CA ALA A 114 5.71 2.15 8.68
C ALA A 114 6.55 3.30 9.28
N THR A 115 7.29 4.03 8.46
CA THR A 115 8.05 5.22 8.89
C THR A 115 7.16 6.46 8.97
N ARG A 116 6.34 6.71 7.93
CA ARG A 116 5.53 7.92 7.78
C ARG A 116 4.40 8.01 8.81
N MET A 117 3.75 6.88 9.14
CA MET A 117 2.63 6.80 10.10
C MET A 117 3.05 6.89 11.57
N ARG A 118 4.33 7.15 11.88
CA ARG A 118 4.75 7.49 13.26
C ARG A 118 4.01 8.70 13.81
N THR A 119 3.67 9.64 12.94
CA THR A 119 2.65 10.64 13.23
C THR A 119 1.32 10.07 12.75
N ARG A 120 0.36 9.93 13.66
CA ARG A 120 -0.96 9.38 13.34
C ARG A 120 -1.65 10.23 12.25
N PRO A 121 -2.07 9.63 11.12
CA PRO A 121 -2.91 10.28 10.12
C PRO A 121 -4.22 10.83 10.69
N ALA A 122 -4.77 11.88 10.07
CA ALA A 122 -6.12 12.33 10.38
C ALA A 122 -7.20 11.35 9.87
N ALA A 123 -6.91 10.61 8.80
CA ALA A 123 -7.78 9.58 8.27
C ALA A 123 -7.84 8.36 9.21
N ASP A 124 -9.01 7.72 9.29
CA ASP A 124 -9.12 6.38 9.85
C ASP A 124 -8.35 5.40 8.95
N VAL A 125 -7.50 4.55 9.54
CA VAL A 125 -6.75 3.55 8.78
C VAL A 125 -7.16 2.17 9.23
N VAL A 126 -7.63 1.38 8.26
CA VAL A 126 -8.03 -0.01 8.43
C VAL A 126 -7.11 -0.88 7.58
N VAL A 127 -6.57 -1.94 8.16
CA VAL A 127 -5.82 -2.98 7.43
C VAL A 127 -6.58 -4.28 7.51
N VAL A 128 -6.91 -4.85 6.35
CA VAL A 128 -7.56 -6.16 6.23
C VAL A 128 -6.58 -7.13 5.61
N HIS A 129 -6.30 -8.27 6.25
CA HIS A 129 -5.29 -9.21 5.77
C HIS A 129 -5.66 -10.65 6.10
N GLY A 130 -5.61 -11.55 5.11
CA GLY A 130 -5.79 -12.98 5.33
C GLY A 130 -4.57 -13.68 5.94
N ASP A 131 -4.77 -14.59 6.89
CA ASP A 131 -3.67 -15.29 7.57
C ASP A 131 -2.99 -16.38 6.70
N ARG A 132 -3.55 -16.69 5.53
CA ARG A 132 -3.01 -17.66 4.55
C ARG A 132 -2.34 -16.98 3.37
N ASP A 133 -2.14 -15.67 3.41
CA ASP A 133 -1.43 -14.91 2.38
C ASP A 133 0.01 -15.42 2.16
N GLN A 134 0.31 -15.81 0.92
CA GLN A 134 1.64 -16.31 0.52
C GLN A 134 2.43 -15.29 -0.32
N ALA A 135 1.80 -14.18 -0.73
CA ALA A 135 2.45 -13.15 -1.54
C ALA A 135 2.99 -12.02 -0.66
N VAL A 136 2.19 -11.58 0.31
CA VAL A 136 2.59 -10.64 1.36
C VAL A 136 2.34 -11.34 2.69
N PRO A 137 3.37 -11.80 3.41
CA PRO A 137 3.17 -12.48 4.69
C PRO A 137 2.34 -11.64 5.66
N VAL A 138 1.37 -12.24 6.32
CA VAL A 138 0.48 -11.58 7.31
C VAL A 138 1.27 -10.86 8.41
N GLU A 139 2.46 -11.36 8.74
CA GLU A 139 3.46 -10.70 9.61
C GLU A 139 3.73 -9.24 9.24
N SER A 140 3.62 -8.84 7.97
CA SER A 140 3.75 -7.44 7.54
C SER A 140 2.70 -6.56 8.22
N SER A 141 1.43 -6.99 8.21
CA SER A 141 0.33 -6.26 8.83
C SER A 141 0.26 -6.44 10.35
N ARG A 142 0.58 -7.63 10.87
CA ARG A 142 0.75 -7.83 12.32
C ARG A 142 1.84 -6.92 12.88
N GLY A 143 2.93 -6.69 12.13
CA GLY A 143 4.00 -5.77 12.48
C GLY A 143 3.52 -4.32 12.60
N LEU A 144 2.71 -3.85 11.65
CA LEU A 144 2.07 -2.54 11.74
C LEU A 144 1.14 -2.43 12.94
N ALA A 145 0.26 -3.42 13.17
CA ALA A 145 -0.69 -3.42 14.28
C ALA A 145 0.00 -3.41 15.66
N ARG A 146 1.15 -4.09 15.80
CA ARG A 146 1.97 -4.01 17.01
C ARG A 146 2.61 -2.63 17.22
N ARG A 147 2.88 -1.90 16.14
CA ARG A 147 3.56 -0.60 16.16
C ARG A 147 2.59 0.57 16.35
N PHE A 148 1.35 0.42 15.90
CA PHE A 148 0.34 1.46 15.87
C PHE A 148 -0.95 0.97 16.52
N ASP A 149 -1.15 1.31 17.79
CA ASP A 149 -2.33 0.93 18.58
C ASP A 149 -3.65 1.52 18.06
N TRP A 150 -3.57 2.62 17.32
CA TRP A 150 -4.70 3.29 16.67
C TRP A 150 -5.10 2.67 15.33
N LEU A 151 -4.31 1.74 14.79
CA LEU A 151 -4.60 1.07 13.52
C LEU A 151 -5.70 0.03 13.72
N ASP A 152 -6.80 0.12 12.98
CA ASP A 152 -7.82 -0.92 12.96
C ASP A 152 -7.29 -2.09 12.11
N TYR A 153 -6.83 -3.15 12.77
CA TYR A 153 -6.32 -4.35 12.10
C TYR A 153 -7.32 -5.50 12.16
N ARG A 154 -7.67 -6.01 10.98
CA ARG A 154 -8.62 -7.10 10.78
C ARG A 154 -7.93 -8.25 10.07
N GLU A 155 -7.58 -9.27 10.85
CA GLU A 155 -7.04 -10.53 10.32
C GLU A 155 -8.19 -11.47 9.95
N LEU A 156 -8.14 -12.04 8.74
CA LEU A 156 -9.18 -12.94 8.24
C LEU A 156 -8.67 -14.39 8.21
N PRO A 157 -9.27 -15.31 8.98
CA PRO A 157 -8.80 -16.69 9.06
C PRO A 157 -9.10 -17.47 7.78
N GLY A 158 -8.11 -18.22 7.28
CA GLY A 158 -8.22 -19.04 6.09
C GLY A 158 -8.14 -18.30 4.76
N VAL A 159 -7.98 -16.97 4.77
CA VAL A 159 -8.08 -16.11 3.58
C VAL A 159 -6.71 -15.92 2.94
N ASP A 160 -6.65 -16.06 1.61
CA ASP A 160 -5.43 -15.86 0.83
C ASP A 160 -5.26 -14.40 0.35
N HIS A 161 -4.19 -14.14 -0.40
CA HIS A 161 -3.83 -12.80 -0.90
C HIS A 161 -4.89 -12.14 -1.77
N PHE A 162 -5.63 -12.92 -2.56
CA PHE A 162 -6.53 -12.42 -3.60
C PHE A 162 -7.99 -12.45 -3.18
N ALA A 163 -8.36 -13.30 -2.22
CA ALA A 163 -9.72 -13.38 -1.71
C ALA A 163 -10.23 -12.05 -1.11
N VAL A 164 -9.35 -11.17 -0.63
CA VAL A 164 -9.72 -9.82 -0.14
C VAL A 164 -10.12 -8.83 -1.24
N ILE A 165 -9.87 -9.15 -2.52
CA ILE A 165 -10.30 -8.33 -3.67
C ILE A 165 -11.32 -9.05 -4.56
N ASP A 166 -11.67 -10.29 -4.23
CA ASP A 166 -12.67 -11.04 -4.96
C ASP A 166 -14.08 -10.73 -4.40
N PRO A 167 -14.94 -10.03 -5.17
CA PRO A 167 -16.28 -9.69 -4.71
C PRO A 167 -17.20 -10.90 -4.52
N LEU A 168 -16.80 -12.08 -4.99
CA LEU A 168 -17.52 -13.34 -4.83
C LEU A 168 -17.00 -14.18 -3.65
N ALA A 169 -15.85 -13.83 -3.08
CA ALA A 169 -15.30 -14.53 -1.93
C ALA A 169 -16.04 -14.16 -0.63
N PRO A 170 -16.16 -15.10 0.34
CA PRO A 170 -16.78 -14.80 1.64
C PRO A 170 -16.14 -13.60 2.37
N ALA A 171 -14.82 -13.45 2.24
CA ALA A 171 -14.02 -12.37 2.81
C ALA A 171 -14.45 -10.96 2.35
N TRP A 172 -15.16 -10.85 1.23
CA TRP A 172 -15.63 -9.56 0.72
C TRP A 172 -16.59 -8.86 1.68
N THR A 173 -17.31 -9.61 2.51
CA THR A 173 -18.20 -9.05 3.54
C THR A 173 -17.42 -8.19 4.53
N ASP A 174 -16.28 -8.69 5.00
CA ASP A 174 -15.40 -7.97 5.93
C ASP A 174 -14.77 -6.74 5.28
N VAL A 175 -14.43 -6.84 3.99
CA VAL A 175 -13.88 -5.73 3.20
C VAL A 175 -14.92 -4.60 3.05
N LEU A 176 -16.17 -4.94 2.70
CA LEU A 176 -17.24 -3.95 2.62
C LEU A 176 -17.52 -3.30 3.98
N ALA A 177 -17.45 -4.06 5.08
CA ALA A 177 -17.56 -3.52 6.42
C ALA A 177 -16.42 -2.55 6.74
N ALA A 178 -15.17 -2.87 6.33
CA ALA A 178 -14.02 -1.98 6.50
C ALA A 178 -14.18 -0.67 5.72
N ILE A 179 -14.74 -0.72 4.50
CA ILE A 179 -14.98 0.46 3.67
C ILE A 179 -16.05 1.37 4.28
N ARG A 180 -17.14 0.78 4.78
CA ARG A 180 -18.31 1.54 5.25
C ARG A 180 -18.09 2.23 6.60
N GLY A 181 -17.27 1.64 7.48
CA GLY A 181 -17.08 2.12 8.85
C GLY A 181 -18.20 1.67 9.77
#